data_AF-A0AAU8MWD8-F1
#
_entry.id   AF-A0AAU8MWD8-F1
#
_cell.length_a   1.000
_cell.length_b   1.000
_cell.length_c   1.000
_cell.angle_alpha   90.00
_cell.angle_beta   90.00
_cell.angle_gamma   90.00
#
_symmetry.space_group_name_H-M   'P 1'
#
loop_
_entity.id
_entity.type
_entity.pdbx_description
1 polymer ?
#
loop_
_entity_poly.entity_id
_entity_poly.type
_entity_poly.pdbx_seq_one_letter_code
_entity_poly.pdbx_strand_id
1 'polypeptide(L)'
;MALPVLAVAQAADPKPWQLNMGQGVTAQSANAYSAHMLALWICVIIGLLVFGAMAVAMFKFRKSKGAVPDKDFTHSTKLEIVWTVVPVALLVLMAFPATSKLINMYDTRDSAMTVKITGYQWMWKYEYLGQDVAFTSRLDRKSDQLRQSGKVIAAADHEHYLLDVDNVLVLPTDTKIRFVITADDVIHAWWVPALGWKQDAIPGIVNEAWTEIKQPGIYRGQCAELCGKDHGFMPIVVRALPKAEYQQWLAEQKAKNAPAPAAAPAAPAAAPAAPADATPAPAAAPNPDATAAAAPRAASVG
;
A
#
# COMPACT_ATOMS: atom_id res chain seq x y z
N MET A 1 -13.78 -38.05 4.55
CA MET A 1 -12.84 -36.95 4.86
C MET A 1 -12.42 -36.34 3.53
N ALA A 2 -13.05 -35.24 3.13
CA ALA A 2 -12.70 -34.54 1.91
C ALA A 2 -11.50 -33.63 2.19
N LEU A 3 -10.40 -33.86 1.47
CA LEU A 3 -9.24 -32.97 1.48
C LEU A 3 -9.68 -31.57 1.06
N PRO A 4 -9.27 -30.50 1.76
CA PRO A 4 -9.52 -29.15 1.29
C PRO A 4 -8.82 -28.99 -0.05
N VAL A 5 -9.56 -28.59 -1.07
CA VAL A 5 -9.01 -28.13 -2.33
C VAL A 5 -8.15 -26.91 -1.98
N LEU A 6 -6.83 -27.09 -1.95
CA LEU A 6 -5.92 -25.95 -1.98
C LEU A 6 -6.23 -25.21 -3.28
N ALA A 7 -6.89 -24.07 -3.17
CA ALA A 7 -6.97 -23.11 -4.25
C ALA A 7 -5.53 -22.81 -4.66
N VAL A 8 -5.16 -23.23 -5.87
CA VAL A 8 -3.88 -22.87 -6.46
C VAL A 8 -3.94 -21.36 -6.65
N ALA A 9 -3.37 -20.63 -5.69
CA ALA A 9 -3.27 -19.19 -5.74
C ALA A 9 -2.57 -18.84 -7.06
N GLN A 10 -3.28 -18.15 -7.95
CA GLN A 10 -2.67 -17.62 -9.15
C GLN A 10 -1.72 -16.50 -8.70
N ALA A 11 -0.48 -16.88 -8.41
CA ALA A 11 0.56 -15.94 -8.00
C ALA A 11 0.72 -14.93 -9.13
N ALA A 12 0.39 -13.68 -8.85
CA ALA A 12 0.60 -12.55 -9.76
C ALA A 12 2.06 -12.08 -9.76
N ASP A 13 2.98 -12.91 -9.25
CA ASP A 13 4.40 -12.63 -9.15
C ASP A 13 5.04 -12.61 -10.54
N PRO A 14 6.03 -11.72 -10.76
CA PRO A 14 6.75 -11.68 -12.02
C PRO A 14 7.45 -13.01 -12.29
N LYS A 15 7.34 -13.50 -13.53
CA LYS A 15 7.98 -14.76 -13.95
C LYS A 15 9.26 -14.49 -14.73
N PRO A 16 10.31 -15.32 -14.58
CA PRO A 16 11.49 -15.22 -15.42
C PRO A 16 11.11 -15.24 -16.91
N TRP A 17 11.69 -14.33 -17.69
CA TRP A 17 11.43 -14.17 -19.14
C TRP A 17 10.00 -13.78 -19.52
N GLN A 18 9.21 -13.28 -18.57
CA GLN A 18 7.91 -12.70 -18.87
C GLN A 18 8.07 -11.42 -19.71
N LEU A 19 7.44 -11.38 -20.89
CA LEU A 19 7.56 -10.26 -21.84
C LEU A 19 6.41 -9.24 -21.77
N ASN A 20 5.26 -9.65 -21.25
CA ASN A 20 4.07 -8.83 -21.17
C ASN A 20 3.59 -8.71 -19.72
N MET A 21 2.84 -7.67 -19.41
CA MET A 21 2.25 -7.52 -18.08
C MET A 21 1.20 -8.61 -17.82
N GLY A 22 1.06 -9.00 -16.55
CA GLY A 22 0.06 -9.98 -16.13
C GLY A 22 -1.36 -9.45 -16.27
N GLN A 23 -2.33 -10.34 -16.45
CA GLN A 23 -3.73 -10.04 -16.21
C GLN A 23 -3.96 -10.16 -14.70
N GLY A 24 -4.31 -9.04 -14.06
CA GLY A 24 -4.58 -9.00 -12.62
C GLY A 24 -5.92 -9.66 -12.26
N VAL A 25 -6.39 -9.39 -11.05
CA VAL A 25 -7.56 -10.04 -10.42
C VAL A 25 -8.75 -9.12 -10.19
N THR A 26 -8.71 -7.95 -10.82
CA THR A 26 -9.69 -6.87 -10.68
C THR A 26 -10.18 -6.38 -12.04
N ALA A 27 -11.36 -5.75 -12.10
CA ALA A 27 -11.86 -5.12 -13.32
C ALA A 27 -10.91 -4.02 -13.84
N GLN A 28 -10.25 -3.29 -12.94
CA GLN A 28 -9.27 -2.25 -13.27
C GLN A 28 -8.07 -2.85 -14.00
N SER A 29 -7.55 -3.97 -13.50
CA SER A 29 -6.41 -4.65 -14.12
C SER A 29 -6.74 -5.18 -15.53
N ALA A 30 -7.93 -5.74 -15.73
CA ALA A 30 -8.41 -6.15 -17.05
C ALA A 30 -8.60 -4.95 -18.01
N ASN A 31 -9.09 -3.82 -17.49
CA ASN A 31 -9.23 -2.58 -18.25
C ASN A 31 -7.87 -2.02 -18.68
N ALA A 32 -6.88 -2.02 -17.79
CA ALA A 32 -5.51 -1.62 -18.09
C ALA A 32 -4.87 -2.56 -19.13
N TYR A 33 -5.07 -3.88 -18.99
CA TYR A 33 -4.61 -4.88 -19.95
C TYR A 33 -5.17 -4.70 -21.35
N SER A 34 -6.49 -4.59 -21.47
CA SER A 34 -7.13 -4.37 -22.76
C SER A 34 -6.70 -3.06 -23.42
N ALA A 35 -6.57 -1.97 -22.65
CA ALA A 35 -6.12 -0.68 -23.15
C ALA A 35 -4.66 -0.73 -23.64
N HIS A 36 -3.77 -1.35 -22.86
CA HIS A 36 -2.38 -1.56 -23.24
C HIS A 36 -2.26 -2.37 -24.52
N MET A 37 -2.95 -3.51 -24.62
CA MET A 37 -2.86 -4.38 -25.80
C MET A 37 -3.40 -3.70 -27.06
N LEU A 38 -4.48 -2.92 -26.94
CA LEU A 38 -4.98 -2.12 -28.06
C LEU A 38 -3.94 -1.10 -28.53
N ALA A 39 -3.37 -0.32 -27.60
CA ALA A 39 -2.35 0.66 -27.92
C ALA A 39 -1.09 0.02 -28.52
N LEU A 40 -0.65 -1.13 -27.98
CA LEU A 40 0.49 -1.89 -28.48
C LEU A 40 0.28 -2.30 -29.94
N TRP A 41 -0.87 -2.88 -30.28
CA TRP A 41 -1.15 -3.29 -31.66
C TRP A 41 -1.24 -2.13 -32.64
N ILE A 42 -1.80 -0.99 -32.20
CA ILE A 42 -1.79 0.25 -32.99
C ILE A 42 -0.34 0.69 -33.26
N CYS A 43 0.51 0.72 -32.24
CA CYS A 43 1.93 1.06 -32.38
C CYS A 43 2.69 0.08 -33.28
N VAL A 44 2.41 -1.23 -33.20
CA VAL A 44 3.01 -2.24 -34.08
C VAL A 44 2.64 -2.00 -35.54
N ILE A 45 1.37 -1.74 -35.83
CA ILE A 45 0.90 -1.47 -37.20
C ILE A 45 1.56 -0.19 -37.74
N ILE A 46 1.56 0.90 -36.97
CA ILE A 46 2.21 2.16 -37.36
C ILE A 46 3.71 1.93 -37.56
N GLY A 47 4.36 1.20 -36.67
CA GLY A 47 5.77 0.83 -36.78
C GLY A 47 6.06 0.08 -38.07
N LEU A 48 5.28 -0.94 -38.41
CA LEU A 48 5.43 -1.67 -39.67
C LEU A 48 5.24 -0.77 -40.90
N LEU A 49 4.30 0.18 -40.87
CA LEU A 49 4.09 1.13 -41.95
C LEU A 49 5.29 2.08 -42.10
N VAL A 50 5.78 2.66 -41.00
CA VAL A 50 6.91 3.59 -41.01
C VAL A 50 8.21 2.87 -41.40
N PHE A 51 8.56 1.77 -40.73
CA PHE A 51 9.76 1.01 -41.05
C PHE A 51 9.68 0.39 -42.44
N GLY A 52 8.51 -0.03 -42.89
CA GLY A 52 8.28 -0.50 -44.26
C GLY A 52 8.54 0.61 -45.29
N ALA A 53 7.96 1.80 -45.10
CA ALA A 53 8.20 2.95 -45.98
C ALA A 53 9.67 3.36 -45.99
N MET A 54 10.34 3.37 -44.83
CA MET A 54 11.77 3.63 -44.72
C MET A 54 12.60 2.57 -45.46
N ALA A 55 12.29 1.28 -45.28
CA ALA A 55 12.98 0.20 -45.97
C ALA A 55 12.82 0.34 -47.49
N VAL A 56 11.61 0.59 -47.99
CA VAL A 56 11.35 0.86 -49.41
C VAL A 56 12.18 2.04 -49.88
N ALA A 57 12.20 3.16 -49.14
CA ALA A 57 12.95 4.34 -49.51
C ALA A 57 14.47 4.05 -49.62
N MET A 58 15.02 3.37 -48.61
CA MET A 58 16.44 3.00 -48.58
C MET A 58 16.82 2.01 -49.70
N PHE A 59 16.00 0.98 -49.98
CA PHE A 59 16.34 -0.03 -50.98
C PHE A 59 16.07 0.42 -52.42
N LYS A 60 15.05 1.26 -52.63
CA LYS A 60 14.66 1.77 -53.96
C LYS A 60 15.47 2.98 -54.38
N PHE A 61 15.68 3.94 -53.47
CA PHE A 61 16.31 5.24 -53.79
C PHE A 61 17.78 5.35 -53.33
N ARG A 62 18.45 4.22 -53.07
CA ARG A 62 19.89 4.23 -52.77
C ARG A 62 20.73 4.68 -53.97
N LYS A 63 21.77 5.47 -53.67
CA LYS A 63 22.76 5.97 -54.64
C LYS A 63 23.40 4.86 -55.48
N SER A 64 23.64 3.68 -54.91
CA SER A 64 24.24 2.55 -55.64
C SER A 64 23.39 2.00 -56.78
N LYS A 65 22.08 2.30 -56.82
CA LYS A 65 21.20 1.98 -57.95
C LYS A 65 21.08 3.11 -58.98
N GLY A 66 21.90 4.17 -58.86
CA GLY A 66 21.83 5.33 -59.75
C GLY A 66 20.62 6.24 -59.48
N ALA A 67 20.01 6.17 -58.28
CA ALA A 67 18.91 7.05 -57.92
C ALA A 67 19.37 8.52 -57.91
N VAL A 68 18.67 9.38 -58.64
CA VAL A 68 18.88 10.84 -58.68
C VAL A 68 17.81 11.49 -57.79
N PRO A 69 18.18 12.43 -56.89
CA PRO A 69 17.21 13.08 -56.03
C PRO A 69 16.27 13.97 -56.85
N ASP A 70 14.98 13.90 -56.55
CA ASP A 70 14.01 14.89 -57.00
C ASP A 70 14.28 16.21 -56.26
N LYS A 71 14.35 17.31 -57.02
CA LYS A 71 14.61 18.67 -56.50
C LYS A 71 13.37 19.57 -56.58
N ASP A 72 12.33 19.13 -57.29
CA ASP A 72 11.16 19.96 -57.60
C ASP A 72 10.05 19.72 -56.58
N PHE A 73 9.92 18.49 -56.07
CA PHE A 73 8.95 18.16 -55.03
C PHE A 73 9.43 18.58 -53.64
N THR A 74 8.82 19.62 -53.08
CA THR A 74 9.15 20.14 -51.74
C THR A 74 8.04 19.97 -50.72
N HIS A 75 6.77 19.98 -51.14
CA HIS A 75 5.62 19.89 -50.26
C HIS A 75 4.41 19.31 -50.97
N SER A 76 3.45 18.82 -50.18
CA SER A 76 2.15 18.39 -50.68
C SER A 76 1.12 18.63 -49.60
N THR A 77 0.39 19.74 -49.73
CA THR A 77 -0.66 20.13 -48.78
C THR A 77 -1.70 19.02 -48.58
N LYS A 78 -2.00 18.25 -49.63
CA LYS A 78 -2.92 17.11 -49.52
C LYS A 78 -2.37 16.02 -48.61
N LEU A 79 -1.09 15.66 -48.76
CA LEU A 79 -0.44 14.64 -47.94
C LEU A 79 -0.27 15.12 -46.49
N GLU A 80 0.07 16.39 -46.32
CA GLU A 80 0.17 17.08 -45.04
C GLU A 80 -1.14 17.03 -44.24
N ILE A 81 -2.26 17.32 -44.91
CA ILE A 81 -3.59 17.22 -44.29
C ILE A 81 -3.87 15.77 -43.87
N VAL A 82 -3.59 14.79 -44.73
CA VAL A 82 -3.87 13.38 -44.41
C VAL A 82 -3.09 12.90 -43.19
N TRP A 83 -1.77 13.12 -43.13
CA TRP A 83 -0.97 12.68 -41.97
C TRP A 83 -1.21 13.50 -40.71
N THR A 84 -1.93 14.62 -40.80
CA THR A 84 -2.30 15.43 -39.62
C THR A 84 -3.65 14.98 -39.08
N VAL A 85 -4.65 14.85 -39.96
CA VAL A 85 -6.03 14.48 -39.59
C VAL A 85 -6.11 13.03 -39.11
N VAL A 86 -5.41 12.10 -39.76
CA VAL A 86 -5.49 10.67 -39.40
C VAL A 86 -5.00 10.40 -37.97
N PRO A 87 -3.82 10.88 -37.53
CA PRO A 87 -3.39 10.71 -36.13
C PRO A 87 -4.32 11.40 -35.13
N VAL A 88 -4.83 12.61 -35.45
CA VAL A 88 -5.77 13.30 -34.57
C VAL A 88 -7.06 12.49 -34.38
N ALA A 89 -7.65 11.99 -35.48
CA ALA A 89 -8.84 11.15 -35.41
C ALA A 89 -8.59 9.86 -34.62
N LEU A 90 -7.45 9.20 -34.83
CA LEU A 90 -7.04 8.00 -34.10
C LEU A 90 -6.98 8.26 -32.59
N LEU A 91 -6.35 9.36 -32.15
CA LEU A 91 -6.24 9.73 -30.74
C LEU A 91 -7.61 10.02 -30.12
N VAL A 92 -8.48 10.74 -30.82
CA VAL A 92 -9.85 11.04 -30.34
C VAL A 92 -10.66 9.76 -30.11
N LEU A 93 -10.58 8.81 -31.06
CA LEU A 93 -11.27 7.52 -30.94
C LEU A 93 -10.78 6.69 -29.75
N MET A 94 -9.48 6.76 -29.43
CA MET A 94 -8.91 6.07 -28.26
C MET A 94 -9.24 6.77 -26.93
N ALA A 95 -9.32 8.10 -26.93
CA ALA A 95 -9.50 8.90 -25.72
C ALA A 95 -10.87 8.68 -25.07
N PHE A 96 -11.94 8.51 -25.84
CA PHE A 96 -13.30 8.36 -25.32
C PHE A 96 -13.47 7.13 -24.38
N PRO A 97 -13.19 5.88 -24.82
CA PRO A 97 -13.32 4.72 -23.94
C PRO A 97 -12.29 4.73 -22.79
N ALA A 98 -11.10 5.29 -23.01
CA ALA A 98 -10.09 5.41 -21.97
C ALA A 98 -10.56 6.34 -20.83
N THR A 99 -11.17 7.48 -21.17
CA THR A 99 -11.67 8.45 -20.20
C THR A 99 -12.80 7.87 -19.35
N SER A 100 -13.76 7.16 -19.96
CA SER A 100 -14.84 6.49 -19.22
C SER A 100 -14.33 5.45 -18.23
N LYS A 101 -13.32 4.66 -18.62
CA LYS A 101 -12.65 3.70 -17.72
C LYS A 101 -11.91 4.39 -16.59
N LEU A 102 -11.24 5.51 -16.88
CA LEU A 102 -10.52 6.30 -15.89
C LEU A 102 -11.46 6.89 -14.84
N ILE A 103 -12.60 7.44 -15.26
CA ILE A 103 -13.63 7.95 -14.33
C ILE A 103 -14.11 6.85 -13.38
N ASN A 104 -14.39 5.65 -13.90
CA ASN A 104 -14.80 4.51 -13.07
C ASN A 104 -13.70 4.06 -12.09
N MET A 105 -12.44 4.13 -12.50
CA MET A 105 -11.29 3.79 -11.65
C MET A 105 -11.17 4.73 -10.43
N TYR A 106 -11.52 6.00 -10.57
CA TYR A 106 -11.50 6.98 -9.47
C TYR A 106 -12.80 7.02 -8.63
N ASP A 107 -13.82 6.24 -8.99
CA ASP A 107 -15.08 6.21 -8.25
C ASP A 107 -15.02 5.30 -7.01
N THR A 108 -14.65 5.87 -5.87
CA THR A 108 -14.48 5.18 -4.58
C THR A 108 -15.76 5.07 -3.74
N ARG A 109 -16.88 5.61 -4.22
CA ARG A 109 -18.17 5.62 -3.51
C ARG A 109 -18.72 4.21 -3.30
N ASP A 110 -19.65 4.07 -2.36
CA ASP A 110 -20.35 2.80 -2.07
C ASP A 110 -19.43 1.62 -1.71
N SER A 111 -18.30 1.91 -1.08
CA SER A 111 -17.36 0.90 -0.62
C SER A 111 -17.82 0.27 0.69
N ALA A 112 -17.73 -1.07 0.79
CA ALA A 112 -18.19 -1.82 1.95
C ALA A 112 -17.24 -1.76 3.15
N MET A 113 -15.97 -1.42 2.92
CA MET A 113 -14.99 -1.19 3.98
C MET A 113 -13.90 -0.21 3.52
N THR A 114 -13.18 0.37 4.48
CA THR A 114 -12.05 1.26 4.22
C THR A 114 -10.80 0.78 4.97
N VAL A 115 -9.66 0.71 4.27
CA VAL A 115 -8.34 0.46 4.87
C VAL A 115 -7.48 1.70 4.67
N LYS A 116 -6.95 2.25 5.76
CA LYS A 116 -5.94 3.30 5.69
C LYS A 116 -4.56 2.68 5.54
N ILE A 117 -3.79 3.21 4.60
CA ILE A 117 -2.43 2.81 4.30
C ILE A 117 -1.53 4.02 4.59
N THR A 118 -0.54 3.84 5.45
CA THR A 118 0.46 4.88 5.73
C THR A 118 1.85 4.36 5.39
N GLY A 119 2.55 5.05 4.49
CA GLY A 119 3.95 4.77 4.15
C GLY A 119 4.92 5.35 5.18
N TYR A 120 5.95 4.57 5.50
CA TYR A 120 7.09 4.95 6.33
C TYR A 120 8.39 4.42 5.70
N GLN A 121 9.54 5.00 6.01
CA GLN A 121 10.87 4.46 5.69
C GLN A 121 11.21 3.30 6.63
N TRP A 122 11.25 2.04 6.22
CA TRP A 122 10.79 1.44 4.95
C TRP A 122 9.83 0.31 5.28
N MET A 123 8.56 0.66 5.46
CA MET A 123 7.47 -0.21 5.90
C MET A 123 6.11 0.41 5.61
N TRP A 124 5.05 -0.40 5.72
CA TRP A 124 3.67 0.04 5.53
C TRP A 124 2.86 -0.20 6.79
N LYS A 125 2.11 0.80 7.25
CA LYS A 125 1.09 0.62 8.29
C LYS A 125 -0.28 0.48 7.65
N TYR A 126 -1.04 -0.51 8.11
CA TYR A 126 -2.40 -0.77 7.70
C TYR A 126 -3.35 -0.58 8.87
N GLU A 127 -4.44 0.15 8.67
CA GLU A 127 -5.48 0.39 9.67
C GLU A 127 -6.85 0.09 9.06
N TYR A 128 -7.57 -0.87 9.61
CA TYR A 128 -8.92 -1.25 9.19
C TYR A 128 -9.91 -0.33 9.91
N LEU A 129 -10.39 0.69 9.21
CA LEU A 129 -11.18 1.74 9.84
C LEU A 129 -12.51 1.19 10.37
N GLY A 130 -12.81 1.48 11.64
CA GLY A 130 -14.00 0.97 12.33
C GLY A 130 -13.93 -0.50 12.74
N GLN A 131 -12.76 -1.13 12.69
CA GLN A 131 -12.58 -2.54 13.05
C GLN A 131 -11.55 -2.78 14.17
N ASP A 132 -10.94 -1.73 14.74
CA ASP A 132 -9.92 -1.84 15.81
C ASP A 132 -8.75 -2.80 15.47
N VAL A 133 -8.44 -2.91 14.18
CA VAL A 133 -7.31 -3.70 13.67
C VAL A 133 -6.34 -2.76 12.98
N ALA A 134 -5.12 -2.70 13.50
CA ALA A 134 -4.02 -1.99 12.89
C ALA A 134 -2.71 -2.76 13.12
N PHE A 135 -1.83 -2.74 12.13
CA PHE A 135 -0.50 -3.34 12.24
C PHE A 135 0.48 -2.71 11.26
N THR A 136 1.75 -2.97 11.46
CA THR A 136 2.83 -2.57 10.55
C THR A 136 3.35 -3.80 9.82
N SER A 137 3.64 -3.64 8.53
CA SER A 137 4.16 -4.66 7.63
C SER A 137 5.53 -4.21 7.14
N ARG A 138 6.53 -5.05 7.34
CA ARG A 138 7.92 -4.84 6.93
C ARG A 138 8.38 -6.00 6.07
N LEU A 139 9.52 -5.83 5.40
CA LEU A 139 10.21 -6.94 4.76
C LEU A 139 10.37 -8.11 5.73
N ASP A 140 10.11 -9.32 5.24
CA ASP A 140 10.27 -10.51 6.06
C ASP A 140 11.72 -10.66 6.57
N ARG A 141 11.85 -11.21 7.78
CA ARG A 141 13.13 -11.27 8.48
C ARG A 141 14.18 -12.13 7.77
N LYS A 142 13.75 -13.13 7.00
CA LYS A 142 14.66 -14.02 6.28
C LYS A 142 15.23 -13.29 5.06
N SER A 143 14.41 -12.57 4.29
CA SER A 143 14.89 -11.70 3.22
C SER A 143 15.82 -10.60 3.74
N ASP A 144 15.50 -9.97 4.87
CA ASP A 144 16.35 -8.92 5.46
C ASP A 144 17.72 -9.46 5.91
N GLN A 145 17.78 -10.69 6.43
CA GLN A 145 19.05 -11.36 6.75
C GLN A 145 19.83 -11.74 5.49
N LEU A 146 19.17 -12.34 4.50
CA LEU A 146 19.80 -12.81 3.27
C LEU A 146 20.40 -11.66 2.47
N ARG A 147 19.72 -10.52 2.36
CA ARG A 147 20.23 -9.36 1.61
C ARG A 147 21.50 -8.77 2.22
N GLN A 148 21.72 -8.96 3.52
CA GLN A 148 22.88 -8.45 4.26
C GLN A 148 24.01 -9.49 4.38
N SER A 149 23.81 -10.72 3.89
CA SER A 149 24.73 -11.83 4.09
C SER A 149 26.00 -11.79 3.21
N GLY A 150 26.01 -10.98 2.15
CA GLY A 150 27.08 -10.98 1.14
C GLY A 150 27.07 -12.22 0.22
N LYS A 151 26.11 -13.14 0.39
CA LYS A 151 25.93 -14.32 -0.46
C LYS A 151 25.13 -13.97 -1.72
N VAL A 152 25.46 -14.60 -2.85
CA VAL A 152 24.56 -14.64 -4.01
C VAL A 152 23.35 -15.53 -3.67
N ILE A 153 22.17 -14.92 -3.64
CA ILE A 153 20.93 -15.60 -3.24
C ILE A 153 20.33 -16.37 -4.43
N ALA A 154 20.04 -17.65 -4.23
CA ALA A 154 19.32 -18.48 -5.19
C ALA A 154 17.83 -18.60 -4.82
N ALA A 155 16.97 -18.88 -5.79
CA ALA A 155 15.53 -19.07 -5.54
C ALA A 155 15.24 -20.18 -4.50
N ALA A 156 16.08 -21.20 -4.40
CA ALA A 156 15.97 -22.26 -3.40
C ALA A 156 16.24 -21.79 -1.96
N ASP A 157 16.97 -20.69 -1.77
CA ASP A 157 17.22 -20.13 -0.44
C ASP A 157 15.96 -19.46 0.12
N HIS A 158 15.21 -18.77 -0.75
CA HIS A 158 13.95 -18.10 -0.43
C HIS A 158 13.13 -17.86 -1.70
N GLU A 159 11.98 -18.55 -1.83
CA GLU A 159 11.17 -18.54 -3.05
C GLU A 159 10.73 -17.12 -3.46
N HIS A 160 10.24 -16.34 -2.51
CA HIS A 160 9.80 -14.95 -2.72
C HIS A 160 10.75 -13.93 -2.09
N TYR A 161 12.06 -14.12 -2.28
CA TYR A 161 13.09 -13.23 -1.75
C TYR A 161 12.79 -11.75 -2.08
N LEU A 162 12.84 -10.88 -1.07
CA LEU A 162 12.51 -9.45 -1.12
C LEU A 162 11.04 -9.09 -1.39
N LEU A 163 10.15 -10.08 -1.49
CA LEU A 163 8.74 -9.88 -1.82
C LEU A 163 7.79 -10.29 -0.70
N ASP A 164 8.25 -11.07 0.28
CA ASP A 164 7.47 -11.44 1.47
C ASP A 164 7.59 -10.40 2.58
N VAL A 165 6.60 -10.41 3.48
CA VAL A 165 6.49 -9.50 4.63
C VAL A 165 6.23 -10.27 5.91
N ASP A 166 6.49 -9.63 7.05
CA ASP A 166 6.17 -10.18 8.38
C ASP A 166 4.66 -10.22 8.67
N ASN A 167 3.91 -9.20 8.26
CA ASN A 167 2.47 -9.09 8.45
C ASN A 167 1.77 -8.78 7.12
N VAL A 168 0.81 -9.62 6.72
CA VAL A 168 0.13 -9.52 5.42
C VAL A 168 -1.17 -8.71 5.53
N LEU A 169 -1.48 -7.90 4.50
CA LEU A 169 -2.77 -7.24 4.38
C LEU A 169 -3.84 -8.26 3.96
N VAL A 170 -4.77 -8.61 4.85
CA VAL A 170 -5.84 -9.58 4.54
C VAL A 170 -7.11 -8.85 4.12
N LEU A 171 -7.68 -9.22 2.97
CA LEU A 171 -8.88 -8.60 2.41
C LEU A 171 -9.93 -9.66 2.04
N PRO A 172 -11.24 -9.36 2.12
CA PRO A 172 -12.28 -10.25 1.63
C PRO A 172 -12.43 -10.19 0.11
N THR A 173 -12.72 -11.31 -0.54
CA THR A 173 -13.16 -11.34 -1.95
C THR A 173 -14.57 -10.75 -2.09
N ASP A 174 -14.93 -10.38 -3.33
CA ASP A 174 -16.27 -9.93 -3.73
C ASP A 174 -16.78 -8.76 -2.87
N THR A 175 -15.86 -7.87 -2.52
CA THR A 175 -16.09 -6.73 -1.64
C THR A 175 -15.37 -5.53 -2.22
N LYS A 176 -16.11 -4.43 -2.46
CA LYS A 176 -15.52 -3.15 -2.84
C LYS A 176 -14.83 -2.54 -1.62
N ILE A 177 -13.51 -2.44 -1.67
CA ILE A 177 -12.66 -1.95 -0.60
C ILE A 177 -12.07 -0.61 -1.03
N ARG A 178 -12.32 0.43 -0.23
CA ARG A 178 -11.66 1.73 -0.40
C ARG A 178 -10.33 1.72 0.36
N PHE A 179 -9.30 2.24 -0.27
CA PHE A 179 -8.04 2.58 0.36
C PHE A 179 -7.96 4.09 0.52
N VAL A 180 -7.50 4.53 1.69
CA VAL A 180 -7.09 5.91 1.93
C VAL A 180 -5.59 5.90 2.22
N ILE A 181 -4.82 6.54 1.36
CA ILE A 181 -3.38 6.33 1.22
C ILE A 181 -2.66 7.64 1.51
N THR A 182 -1.72 7.61 2.45
CA THR A 182 -0.90 8.75 2.89
C THR A 182 0.48 8.26 3.34
N ALA A 183 1.37 9.18 3.73
CA ALA A 183 2.65 8.88 4.35
C ALA A 183 2.92 9.82 5.53
N ASP A 184 3.81 9.41 6.43
CA ASP A 184 4.20 10.20 7.62
C ASP A 184 5.62 10.78 7.54
N ASP A 185 6.41 10.38 6.54
CA ASP A 185 7.79 10.86 6.35
C ASP A 185 8.05 11.45 4.95
N VAL A 186 8.32 10.61 3.97
CA VAL A 186 8.62 10.98 2.57
C VAL A 186 7.55 10.44 1.64
N ILE A 187 7.66 10.74 0.35
CA ILE A 187 6.74 10.19 -0.64
C ILE A 187 7.07 8.71 -0.86
N HIS A 188 6.03 7.89 -0.87
CA HIS A 188 6.07 6.49 -1.31
C HIS A 188 5.00 6.28 -2.39
N ALA A 189 4.92 5.09 -2.97
CA ALA A 189 3.76 4.72 -3.78
C ALA A 189 3.36 3.28 -3.53
N TRP A 190 2.09 3.07 -3.19
CA TRP A 190 1.54 1.75 -2.92
C TRP A 190 1.10 1.12 -4.24
N TRP A 191 1.76 0.03 -4.63
CA TRP A 191 1.50 -0.63 -5.90
C TRP A 191 1.49 -2.15 -5.77
N VAL A 192 0.32 -2.74 -6.06
CA VAL A 192 0.14 -4.18 -6.23
C VAL A 192 -0.30 -4.42 -7.67
N PRO A 193 0.59 -4.89 -8.57
CA PRO A 193 0.29 -5.02 -10.00
C PRO A 193 -0.99 -5.79 -10.31
N ALA A 194 -1.29 -6.84 -9.53
CA ALA A 194 -2.50 -7.64 -9.67
C ALA A 194 -3.81 -6.83 -9.50
N LEU A 195 -3.76 -5.69 -8.81
CA LEU A 195 -4.93 -4.83 -8.60
C LEU A 195 -5.12 -3.82 -9.75
N GLY A 196 -4.12 -3.63 -10.61
CA GLY A 196 -4.24 -2.87 -11.85
C GLY A 196 -4.13 -1.35 -11.72
N TRP A 197 -3.77 -0.83 -10.54
CA TRP A 197 -3.53 0.59 -10.32
C TRP A 197 -2.40 0.78 -9.29
N LYS A 198 -1.84 2.00 -9.28
CA LYS A 198 -0.85 2.45 -8.31
C LYS A 198 -1.29 3.80 -7.76
N GLN A 199 -1.00 4.09 -6.50
CA GLN A 199 -1.31 5.40 -5.91
C GLN A 199 -0.19 5.84 -4.98
N ASP A 200 0.21 7.10 -5.13
CA ASP A 200 1.24 7.70 -4.32
C ASP A 200 0.73 7.95 -2.90
N ALA A 201 1.59 7.72 -1.92
CA ALA A 201 1.42 8.00 -0.51
C ALA A 201 2.23 9.26 -0.20
N ILE A 202 1.55 10.39 -0.04
CA ILE A 202 2.18 11.71 0.04
C ILE A 202 1.93 12.31 1.43
N PRO A 203 2.98 12.75 2.16
CA PRO A 203 2.80 13.39 3.45
C PRO A 203 1.87 14.61 3.36
N GLY A 204 0.88 14.66 4.25
CA GLY A 204 -0.12 15.74 4.30
C GLY A 204 -1.26 15.64 3.29
N ILE A 205 -1.30 14.62 2.42
CA ILE A 205 -2.38 14.38 1.46
C ILE A 205 -2.94 12.97 1.65
N VAL A 206 -4.27 12.86 1.71
CA VAL A 206 -4.96 11.57 1.71
C VAL A 206 -5.51 11.31 0.31
N ASN A 207 -4.86 10.42 -0.42
CA ASN A 207 -5.35 9.92 -1.70
C ASN A 207 -6.34 8.77 -1.49
N GLU A 208 -7.28 8.59 -2.41
CA GLU A 208 -8.19 7.45 -2.40
C GLU A 208 -7.97 6.56 -3.63
N ALA A 209 -8.14 5.26 -3.42
CA ALA A 209 -8.21 4.26 -4.49
C ALA A 209 -9.15 3.14 -4.05
N TRP A 210 -9.52 2.24 -4.94
CA TRP A 210 -10.37 1.11 -4.57
C TRP A 210 -10.05 -0.16 -5.33
N THR A 211 -10.41 -1.30 -4.73
CA THR A 211 -10.31 -2.60 -5.38
C THR A 211 -11.52 -3.47 -5.09
N GLU A 212 -11.77 -4.42 -5.97
CA GLU A 212 -12.67 -5.54 -5.71
C GLU A 212 -12.01 -6.80 -6.27
N ILE A 213 -11.58 -7.68 -5.37
CA ILE A 213 -10.84 -8.89 -5.72
C ILE A 213 -11.84 -10.04 -5.88
N LYS A 214 -11.84 -10.68 -7.04
CA LYS A 214 -12.80 -11.76 -7.37
C LYS A 214 -12.32 -13.17 -7.04
N GLN A 215 -11.02 -13.33 -6.80
CA GLN A 215 -10.42 -14.64 -6.59
C GLN A 215 -9.62 -14.64 -5.28
N PRO A 216 -9.74 -15.68 -4.44
CA PRO A 216 -8.84 -15.86 -3.32
C PRO A 216 -7.41 -16.07 -3.79
N GLY A 217 -6.43 -15.59 -3.02
CA GLY A 217 -5.03 -15.73 -3.39
C GLY A 217 -4.09 -14.81 -2.62
N ILE A 218 -2.82 -14.86 -2.99
CA ILE A 218 -1.76 -13.97 -2.50
C ILE A 218 -1.27 -13.13 -3.67
N TYR A 219 -1.24 -11.81 -3.46
CA TYR A 219 -0.84 -10.82 -4.45
C TYR A 219 0.24 -9.94 -3.87
N ARG A 220 1.39 -9.90 -4.55
CA ARG A 220 2.55 -9.14 -4.09
C ARG A 220 2.67 -7.82 -4.83
N GLY A 221 3.25 -6.85 -4.14
CA GLY A 221 3.49 -5.51 -4.62
C GLY A 221 4.78 -4.95 -4.04
N GLN A 222 5.15 -3.76 -4.51
CA GLN A 222 6.36 -3.06 -4.06
C GLN A 222 6.09 -1.56 -3.97
N CYS A 223 6.94 -0.85 -3.23
CA CYS A 223 6.96 0.59 -3.31
C CYS A 223 7.37 1.04 -4.72
N ALA A 224 6.63 1.96 -5.31
CA ALA A 224 6.83 2.43 -6.68
C ALA A 224 7.26 3.90 -6.80
N GLU A 225 7.73 4.51 -5.70
CA GLU A 225 8.28 5.87 -5.65
C GLU A 225 9.55 5.88 -4.81
N LEU A 226 10.61 6.52 -5.30
CA LEU A 226 11.93 6.47 -4.66
C LEU A 226 11.89 7.13 -3.28
N CYS A 227 11.99 6.33 -2.23
CA CYS A 227 11.83 6.79 -0.84
C CYS A 227 13.09 6.64 0.02
N GLY A 228 14.26 6.51 -0.59
CA GLY A 228 15.57 6.46 0.09
C GLY A 228 16.28 5.11 0.04
N LYS A 229 17.21 4.90 0.98
CA LYS A 229 18.18 3.78 0.97
C LYS A 229 17.55 2.40 0.78
N ASP A 230 16.50 2.08 1.53
CA ASP A 230 15.86 0.76 1.47
C ASP A 230 14.56 0.77 0.64
N HIS A 231 14.45 1.67 -0.35
CA HIS A 231 13.29 1.76 -1.26
C HIS A 231 12.89 0.42 -1.89
N GLY A 232 13.87 -0.39 -2.31
CA GLY A 232 13.64 -1.71 -2.89
C GLY A 232 13.25 -2.81 -1.88
N PHE A 233 13.14 -2.48 -0.59
CA PHE A 233 13.03 -3.44 0.52
C PHE A 233 11.82 -3.17 1.42
N MET A 234 10.75 -2.60 0.88
CA MET A 234 9.45 -2.44 1.56
C MET A 234 8.29 -3.00 0.73
N PRO A 235 8.26 -4.34 0.55
CA PRO A 235 7.25 -4.99 -0.26
C PRO A 235 5.86 -4.91 0.39
N ILE A 236 4.87 -5.31 -0.40
CA ILE A 236 3.46 -5.38 -0.01
C ILE A 236 2.99 -6.81 -0.30
N VAL A 237 2.28 -7.42 0.65
CA VAL A 237 1.59 -8.69 0.42
C VAL A 237 0.12 -8.54 0.80
N VAL A 238 -0.74 -8.81 -0.17
CA VAL A 238 -2.20 -8.85 -0.01
C VAL A 238 -2.65 -10.29 -0.07
N ARG A 239 -3.36 -10.75 0.96
CA ARG A 239 -4.03 -12.06 0.98
C ARG A 239 -5.53 -11.87 0.87
N ALA A 240 -6.10 -12.26 -0.27
CA ALA A 240 -7.55 -12.26 -0.45
C ALA A 240 -8.15 -13.58 0.03
N LEU A 241 -9.14 -13.50 0.91
CA LEU A 241 -9.85 -14.64 1.48
C LEU A 241 -11.33 -14.62 1.11
N PRO A 242 -11.99 -15.79 0.98
CA PRO A 242 -13.45 -15.85 0.96
C PRO A 242 -14.03 -15.13 2.18
N LYS A 243 -15.19 -14.48 2.02
CA LYS A 243 -15.82 -13.64 3.06
C LYS A 243 -15.91 -14.35 4.42
N ALA A 244 -16.27 -15.63 4.45
CA ALA A 244 -16.40 -16.38 5.71
C ALA A 244 -15.06 -16.53 6.45
N GLU A 245 -13.99 -16.88 5.73
CA GLU A 245 -12.63 -16.98 6.29
C GLU A 245 -12.09 -15.61 6.72
N TYR A 246 -12.40 -14.56 5.95
CA TYR A 246 -12.04 -13.20 6.34
C TYR A 246 -12.69 -12.79 7.67
N GLN A 247 -13.97 -13.13 7.90
CA GLN A 247 -14.63 -12.81 9.17
C GLN A 247 -14.02 -13.57 10.35
N GLN A 248 -13.61 -14.83 10.16
CA GLN A 248 -12.88 -15.59 11.17
C GLN A 248 -11.54 -14.93 11.50
N TRP A 249 -10.75 -14.62 10.46
CA TRP A 249 -9.48 -13.91 10.61
C TRP A 249 -9.66 -12.57 11.33
N LEU A 250 -10.68 -11.79 10.97
CA LEU A 250 -10.96 -10.49 11.57
C LEU A 250 -11.29 -10.61 13.06
N ALA A 251 -12.10 -11.60 13.43
CA ALA A 251 -12.43 -11.87 14.83
C ALA A 251 -11.18 -12.24 15.65
N GLU A 252 -10.29 -13.06 15.09
CA GLU A 252 -9.01 -13.40 15.72
C GLU A 252 -8.10 -12.17 15.91
N GLN A 253 -8.02 -11.29 14.92
CA GLN A 253 -7.21 -10.07 15.04
C GLN A 253 -7.76 -9.12 16.10
N LYS A 254 -9.09 -8.94 16.14
CA LYS A 254 -9.73 -8.16 17.20
C LYS A 254 -9.46 -8.73 18.58
N ALA A 255 -9.50 -10.06 18.74
CA ALA A 255 -9.18 -10.70 20.01
C ALA A 255 -7.72 -10.50 20.44
N LYS A 256 -6.77 -10.48 19.49
CA LYS A 256 -5.35 -10.20 19.77
C LYS A 256 -5.10 -8.74 20.17
N ASN A 257 -5.90 -7.82 19.63
CA ASN A 257 -5.79 -6.39 19.89
C ASN A 257 -6.67 -5.93 21.07
N ALA A 258 -7.46 -6.83 21.67
CA ALA A 258 -8.25 -6.52 22.84
C ALA A 258 -7.31 -6.15 24.02
N PRO A 259 -7.62 -5.08 24.78
CA PRO A 259 -6.89 -4.80 26.01
C PRO A 259 -6.92 -6.03 26.92
N ALA A 260 -5.79 -6.34 27.56
CA ALA A 260 -5.79 -7.33 28.63
C ALA A 260 -6.91 -6.97 29.64
N PRO A 261 -7.68 -7.95 30.15
CA PRO A 261 -8.70 -7.66 31.15
C PRO A 261 -8.07 -6.82 32.25
N ALA A 262 -8.71 -5.70 32.59
CA ALA A 262 -8.27 -4.89 33.72
C ALA A 262 -8.08 -5.83 34.90
N ALA A 263 -6.88 -5.86 35.47
CA ALA A 263 -6.62 -6.65 36.66
C ALA A 263 -7.72 -6.31 37.67
N ALA A 264 -8.41 -7.33 38.17
CA ALA A 264 -9.45 -7.14 39.18
C ALA A 264 -8.88 -6.24 40.28
N PRO A 265 -9.64 -5.22 40.76
CA PRO A 265 -9.13 -4.34 41.79
C PRO A 265 -8.57 -5.20 42.91
N ALA A 266 -7.29 -5.01 43.24
CA ALA A 266 -6.65 -5.71 44.33
C ALA A 266 -7.56 -5.56 45.56
N ALA A 267 -7.95 -6.68 46.15
CA ALA A 267 -8.74 -6.68 47.37
C ALA A 267 -8.06 -5.73 48.37
N PRO A 268 -8.81 -4.84 49.05
CA PRO A 268 -8.21 -3.89 49.97
C PRO A 268 -7.34 -4.65 50.97
N ALA A 269 -6.06 -4.22 51.07
CA ALA A 269 -5.14 -4.79 52.04
C ALA A 269 -5.79 -4.73 53.42
N ALA A 270 -5.78 -5.86 54.13
CA ALA A 270 -6.29 -5.93 55.48
C ALA A 270 -5.59 -4.87 56.34
N ALA A 271 -6.40 -4.05 57.02
CA ALA A 271 -5.90 -3.02 57.92
C ALA A 271 -4.93 -3.65 58.96
N PRO A 272 -3.83 -2.98 59.31
CA PRO A 272 -2.95 -3.47 60.36
C PRO A 272 -3.75 -3.63 61.65
N ALA A 273 -3.60 -4.78 62.32
CA ALA A 273 -4.17 -5.00 63.63
C ALA A 273 -3.66 -3.92 64.61
N ALA A 274 -4.59 -3.30 65.32
CA ALA A 274 -4.27 -2.30 66.34
C ALA A 274 -3.36 -2.91 67.43
N PRO A 275 -2.37 -2.16 67.96
CA PRO A 275 -1.56 -2.63 69.06
C PRO A 275 -2.44 -2.79 70.31
N ALA A 276 -2.27 -3.91 71.02
CA ALA A 276 -2.89 -4.15 72.31
C ALA A 276 -2.27 -3.25 73.40
N ASP A 277 -3.16 -2.62 74.17
CA ASP A 277 -3.02 -2.03 75.50
C ASP A 277 -1.70 -1.33 75.88
N ALA A 278 -1.78 0.01 75.95
CA ALA A 278 -0.88 0.82 76.77
C ALA A 278 -1.57 1.14 78.11
N THR A 279 -0.96 0.67 79.19
CA THR A 279 -1.28 0.96 80.60
C THR A 279 -1.26 2.48 80.87
N PRO A 280 -2.19 3.05 81.67
CA PRO A 280 -2.15 4.47 81.98
C PRO A 280 -1.09 4.80 83.03
N ALA A 281 -0.29 5.85 82.77
CA ALA A 281 0.70 6.40 83.70
C ALA A 281 0.03 7.30 84.78
N PRO A 282 0.61 7.42 85.98
CA PRO A 282 0.00 8.17 87.08
C PRO A 282 0.24 9.69 86.96
N ALA A 283 -0.70 10.45 87.50
CA ALA A 283 -0.74 11.92 87.48
C ALA A 283 0.40 12.58 88.27
N ALA A 284 1.00 13.61 87.69
CA ALA A 284 1.98 14.48 88.35
C ALA A 284 1.33 15.80 88.81
N ALA A 285 1.67 16.23 90.02
CA ALA A 285 1.22 17.46 90.68
C ALA A 285 1.88 18.73 90.08
N PRO A 286 1.31 19.93 90.31
CA PRO A 286 1.70 21.14 89.60
C PRO A 286 2.89 21.85 90.26
N ASN A 287 3.72 22.51 89.46
CA ASN A 287 4.77 23.41 89.93
C ASN A 287 4.45 24.87 89.51
N PRO A 288 4.60 25.85 90.41
CA PRO A 288 4.32 27.26 90.15
C PRO A 288 5.55 27.95 89.53
N ASP A 289 5.35 29.18 89.06
CA ASP A 289 6.33 30.13 88.51
C ASP A 289 6.78 29.92 87.06
N ALA A 290 6.20 30.74 86.17
CA ALA A 290 6.97 31.73 85.41
C ALA A 290 6.03 32.59 84.55
N THR A 291 5.73 33.78 85.08
CA THR A 291 5.22 34.94 84.37
C THR A 291 6.21 35.44 83.30
N ALA A 292 5.70 35.86 82.13
CA ALA A 292 5.77 37.24 81.62
C ALA A 292 5.88 37.35 80.09
N ALA A 293 4.99 38.20 79.52
CA ALA A 293 5.20 39.14 78.40
C ALA A 293 5.52 38.59 76.98
N ALA A 294 5.06 39.14 75.85
CA ALA A 294 4.14 40.23 75.51
C ALA A 294 3.81 40.18 74.00
N ALA A 295 2.52 40.44 73.69
CA ALA A 295 1.88 41.12 72.55
C ALA A 295 2.29 40.95 71.05
N PRO A 296 1.33 41.12 70.10
CA PRO A 296 1.46 40.76 68.69
C PRO A 296 1.62 41.98 67.75
N ARG A 297 1.96 41.74 66.47
CA ARG A 297 1.70 42.69 65.38
C ARG A 297 1.16 42.00 64.13
N ALA A 298 0.12 42.62 63.59
CA ALA A 298 -0.62 42.22 62.40
C ALA A 298 -0.29 43.12 61.19
N ALA A 299 -0.70 42.62 60.02
CA ALA A 299 -1.11 43.31 58.79
C ALA A 299 -0.05 43.97 57.88
N SER A 300 -0.11 43.64 56.58
CA SER A 300 -0.68 44.55 55.58
C SER A 300 -0.85 43.88 54.21
N VAL A 301 -2.00 44.15 53.59
CA VAL A 301 -2.29 44.02 52.16
C VAL A 301 -2.45 45.46 51.65
N GLY A 302 -1.91 45.73 50.47
CA GLY A 302 -2.19 46.87 49.61
C GLY A 302 -2.06 46.42 48.16
#